data_AF-A0A7C7T3J1-F1
#
_entry.id   AF-A0A7C7T3J1-F1
#
_cell.length_a   1.000
_cell.length_b   1.000
_cell.length_c   1.000
_cell.angle_alpha   90.00
_cell.angle_beta   90.00
_cell.angle_gamma   90.00
#
_symmetry.space_group_name_H-M   'P 1'
#
loop_
_entity.id
_entity.type
_entity.pdbx_description
1 polymer ?
#
loop_
_entity_poly.entity_id
_entity_poly.type
_entity_poly.pdbx_seq_one_letter_code
_entity_poly.pdbx_strand_id
1 'polypeptide(L)'
;MKLLFTLLFSFNVEAGLFDFLSIYQANNAYENQQFKLAGEKFNNIDNDAARLNQANSLYKQGLYKQSLKKYQSVKRNDLSFDRLYNSGNAYAKSGKINEAIDSYKAALKLKSDKDATFNLELLKKQKRKKSNNKENKKAKNKKKKNPNNKNSKKKTKNKQQQRNKLNTIKQQRWEKSLNKKLRTLMIPLNNQQDNNEQNPW
;
A
#
# COMPACT_ATOMS: atom_id res chain seq x y z
N MET A 1 3.73 -22.49 67.22
CA MET A 1 4.38 -22.22 65.92
C MET A 1 3.37 -21.56 65.00
N LYS A 2 3.60 -20.32 64.57
CA LYS A 2 2.72 -19.60 63.62
C LYS A 2 3.04 -20.09 62.20
N LEU A 3 2.09 -20.70 61.51
CA LEU A 3 2.19 -20.96 60.07
C LEU A 3 2.10 -19.63 59.33
N LEU A 4 3.17 -19.26 58.63
CA LEU A 4 3.20 -18.11 57.73
C LEU A 4 2.63 -18.56 56.38
N PHE A 5 1.42 -18.11 56.04
CA PHE A 5 0.78 -18.36 54.75
C PHE A 5 1.22 -17.25 53.78
N THR A 6 2.21 -17.51 52.94
CA THR A 6 2.61 -16.58 51.88
C THR A 6 1.65 -16.69 50.70
N LEU A 7 0.72 -15.74 50.59
CA LEU A 7 -0.15 -15.60 49.45
C LEU A 7 0.66 -15.03 48.26
N LEU A 8 1.05 -15.89 47.31
CA LEU A 8 1.63 -15.45 46.04
C LEU A 8 0.50 -14.96 45.13
N PHE A 9 0.26 -13.64 45.13
CA PHE A 9 -0.50 -12.99 44.06
C PHE A 9 0.37 -12.93 42.79
N SER A 10 0.28 -13.95 41.94
CA SER A 10 0.84 -13.92 40.59
C SER A 10 -0.02 -13.03 39.70
N PHE A 11 0.31 -11.74 39.64
CA PHE A 11 -0.39 -10.80 38.77
C PHE A 11 -0.06 -11.06 37.28
N ASN A 12 -1.10 -11.15 36.44
CA ASN A 12 -1.03 -11.25 34.96
C ASN A 12 -0.52 -9.96 34.27
N VAL A 13 0.36 -9.17 34.91
CA VAL A 13 0.85 -7.87 34.40
C VAL A 13 1.88 -8.05 33.27
N GLU A 14 2.46 -9.25 33.15
CA GLU A 14 3.51 -9.60 32.20
C GLU A 14 3.12 -9.35 30.73
N ALA A 15 1.92 -9.77 30.31
CA ALA A 15 1.52 -9.78 28.90
C ALA A 15 1.42 -8.36 28.27
N GLY A 16 0.90 -7.38 29.01
CA GLY A 16 0.68 -6.03 28.48
C GLY A 16 1.97 -5.22 28.29
N LEU A 17 2.97 -5.39 29.16
CA LEU A 17 4.27 -4.73 29.04
C LEU A 17 5.07 -5.26 27.84
N PHE A 18 5.01 -6.58 27.60
CA PHE A 18 5.67 -7.20 26.46
C PHE A 18 5.09 -6.74 25.12
N ASP A 19 3.77 -6.56 25.04
CA ASP A 19 3.11 -5.99 23.86
C ASP A 19 3.57 -4.55 23.62
N PHE A 20 3.56 -3.69 24.65
CA PHE A 20 4.01 -2.31 24.52
C PHE A 20 5.46 -2.21 24.01
N LEU A 21 6.38 -2.99 24.57
CA LEU A 21 7.77 -3.02 24.14
C LEU A 21 7.91 -3.50 22.69
N SER A 22 7.17 -4.55 22.31
CA SER A 22 7.18 -5.10 20.95
C SER A 22 6.67 -4.08 19.92
N ILE A 23 5.59 -3.37 20.25
CA ILE A 23 5.03 -2.27 19.47
C ILE A 23 6.06 -1.16 19.28
N TYR A 24 6.68 -0.70 20.38
CA TYR A 24 7.68 0.36 20.36
C TYR A 24 8.87 0.00 19.47
N GLN A 25 9.41 -1.21 19.61
CA GLN A 25 10.53 -1.67 18.80
C GLN A 25 10.18 -1.81 17.31
N ALA A 26 8.97 -2.30 16.99
CA ALA A 26 8.51 -2.43 15.60
C ALA A 26 8.41 -1.06 14.92
N ASN A 27 7.82 -0.10 15.65
CA ASN A 27 7.67 1.29 15.24
C ASN A 27 9.03 1.96 15.04
N ASN A 28 9.94 1.82 16.01
CA ASN A 28 11.29 2.39 15.92
C ASN A 28 12.06 1.81 14.72
N ALA A 29 11.98 0.49 14.48
CA ALA A 29 12.58 -0.11 13.30
C ALA A 29 11.99 0.46 12.00
N TYR A 30 10.68 0.71 11.96
CA TYR A 30 10.04 1.28 10.79
C TYR A 30 10.49 2.72 10.49
N GLU A 31 10.52 3.58 11.51
CA GLU A 31 10.99 4.97 11.39
C GLU A 31 12.47 5.06 10.99
N ASN A 32 13.29 4.12 11.48
CA ASN A 32 14.69 3.97 11.05
C ASN A 32 14.85 3.27 9.68
N GLN A 33 13.76 3.10 8.92
CA GLN A 33 13.73 2.47 7.59
C GLN A 33 14.22 1.01 7.56
N GLN A 34 14.30 0.35 8.72
CA GLN A 34 14.61 -1.07 8.86
C GLN A 34 13.34 -1.90 8.59
N PHE A 35 12.75 -1.74 7.40
CA PHE A 35 11.42 -2.28 7.08
C PHE A 35 11.32 -3.80 7.20
N LYS A 36 12.42 -4.53 6.98
CA LYS A 36 12.46 -5.98 7.21
C LYS A 36 12.23 -6.29 8.69
N LEU A 37 13.06 -5.71 9.57
CA LEU A 37 12.96 -5.88 11.02
C LEU A 37 11.60 -5.40 11.54
N ALA A 38 11.11 -4.26 11.07
CA ALA A 38 9.78 -3.76 11.42
C ALA A 38 8.69 -4.77 11.06
N GLY A 39 8.75 -5.34 9.85
CA GLY A 39 7.80 -6.36 9.39
C GLY A 39 7.85 -7.65 10.20
N GLU A 40 9.03 -8.08 10.64
CA GLU A 40 9.22 -9.23 11.54
C GLU A 40 8.62 -8.95 12.91
N LYS A 41 8.89 -7.78 13.50
CA LYS A 41 8.34 -7.40 14.81
C LYS A 41 6.82 -7.24 14.78
N PHE A 42 6.25 -6.60 13.75
CA PHE A 42 4.79 -6.51 13.59
C PHE A 42 4.13 -7.88 13.35
N ASN A 43 4.85 -8.87 12.82
CA ASN A 43 4.30 -10.22 12.64
C ASN A 43 4.00 -10.90 13.98
N ASN A 44 4.71 -10.53 15.04
CA ASN A 44 4.59 -11.13 16.37
C ASN A 44 3.47 -10.49 17.20
N ILE A 45 2.76 -9.50 16.66
CA ILE A 45 1.67 -8.81 17.35
C ILE A 45 0.36 -9.18 16.65
N ASP A 46 -0.52 -9.90 17.34
CA ASP A 46 -1.74 -10.45 16.73
C ASP A 46 -2.93 -9.47 16.79
N ASN A 47 -2.82 -8.36 16.05
CA ASN A 47 -3.96 -7.48 15.84
C ASN A 47 -3.95 -6.84 14.44
N ASP A 48 -5.10 -6.29 14.05
CA ASP A 48 -5.30 -5.76 12.70
C ASP A 48 -4.46 -4.53 12.38
N ALA A 49 -4.17 -3.70 13.38
CA ALA A 49 -3.30 -2.55 13.19
C ALA A 49 -1.85 -2.97 12.96
N ALA A 50 -1.37 -4.01 13.66
CA ALA A 50 -0.06 -4.62 13.43
C ALA A 50 0.01 -5.32 12.07
N ARG A 51 -1.05 -6.04 11.65
CA ARG A 51 -1.14 -6.62 10.30
C ARG A 51 -1.06 -5.55 9.21
N LEU A 52 -1.72 -4.40 9.41
CA LEU A 52 -1.64 -3.27 8.47
C LEU A 52 -0.22 -2.67 8.43
N ASN A 53 0.40 -2.44 9.59
CA ASN A 53 1.77 -1.92 9.67
C ASN A 53 2.79 -2.91 9.09
N GLN A 54 2.61 -4.22 9.29
CA GLN A 54 3.40 -5.26 8.62
C GLN A 54 3.24 -5.19 7.10
N ALA A 55 2.01 -5.03 6.60
CA ALA A 55 1.76 -4.87 5.18
C ALA A 55 2.45 -3.61 4.60
N ASN A 56 2.49 -2.52 5.36
CA ASN A 56 3.21 -1.29 5.01
C ASN A 56 4.73 -1.55 4.93
N SER A 57 5.31 -2.26 5.91
CA SER A 57 6.71 -2.69 5.89
C SER A 57 7.05 -3.53 4.66
N LEU A 58 6.20 -4.51 4.32
CA LEU A 58 6.37 -5.34 3.12
C LEU A 58 6.26 -4.51 1.83
N TYR A 59 5.37 -3.52 1.78
CA TYR A 59 5.27 -2.60 0.64
C TYR A 59 6.55 -1.79 0.45
N LYS A 60 7.13 -1.27 1.54
CA LYS A 60 8.38 -0.50 1.52
C LYS A 60 9.57 -1.33 1.06
N GLN A 61 9.57 -2.63 1.33
CA GLN A 61 10.54 -3.60 0.80
C GLN A 61 10.33 -3.95 -0.68
N GLY A 62 9.24 -3.49 -1.32
CA GLY A 62 8.88 -3.89 -2.68
C GLY A 62 8.21 -5.26 -2.78
N LEU A 63 7.90 -5.90 -1.65
CA LEU A 63 7.26 -7.22 -1.57
C LEU A 63 5.73 -7.10 -1.74
N TYR A 64 5.29 -6.52 -2.86
CA TYR A 64 3.90 -6.11 -3.09
C TYR A 64 2.89 -7.26 -2.98
N LYS A 65 3.24 -8.46 -3.46
CA LYS A 65 2.37 -9.65 -3.35
C LYS A 65 2.15 -10.06 -1.90
N GLN A 66 3.18 -9.99 -1.06
CA GLN A 66 3.09 -10.33 0.36
C GLN A 66 2.34 -9.24 1.14
N SER A 67 2.63 -7.97 0.84
CA SER A 67 1.91 -6.82 1.38
C SER A 67 0.40 -6.92 1.13
N LEU A 68 -0.03 -7.27 -0.09
CA LEU A 68 -1.44 -7.48 -0.43
C LEU A 68 -2.11 -8.58 0.40
N LYS A 69 -1.44 -9.72 0.62
CA LYS A 69 -1.96 -10.79 1.48
C LYS A 69 -2.21 -10.28 2.90
N LYS A 70 -1.29 -9.49 3.45
CA LYS A 70 -1.44 -8.91 4.79
C LYS A 70 -2.54 -7.85 4.84
N TYR A 71 -2.67 -6.96 3.84
CA TYR A 71 -3.82 -6.04 3.78
C TYR A 71 -5.17 -6.77 3.75
N GLN A 72 -5.27 -7.91 3.05
CA GLN A 72 -6.50 -8.73 2.99
C GLN A 72 -6.85 -9.41 4.33
N SER A 73 -5.85 -9.59 5.20
CA SER A 73 -6.06 -10.17 6.53
C SER A 73 -6.64 -9.17 7.54
N VAL A 74 -6.56 -7.85 7.28
CA VAL A 74 -7.12 -6.80 8.14
C VAL A 74 -8.64 -6.79 8.05
N LYS A 75 -9.34 -6.98 9.18
CA LYS A 75 -10.81 -7.11 9.25
C LYS A 75 -11.50 -5.86 9.81
N ARG A 76 -10.87 -5.17 10.75
CA ARG A 76 -11.33 -3.94 11.40
C ARG A 76 -11.89 -2.92 10.42
N ASN A 77 -13.10 -2.44 10.70
CA ASN A 77 -13.83 -1.56 9.78
C ASN A 77 -13.23 -0.15 9.72
N ASP A 78 -12.75 0.37 10.84
CA ASP A 78 -12.06 1.67 10.94
C ASP A 78 -10.78 1.73 10.10
N LEU A 79 -10.14 0.58 9.86
CA LEU A 79 -8.94 0.45 9.01
C LEU A 79 -9.24 0.19 7.53
N SER A 80 -10.52 0.10 7.15
CA SER A 80 -10.92 -0.31 5.79
C SER A 80 -10.43 0.63 4.71
N PHE A 81 -10.50 1.94 4.97
CA PHE A 81 -10.02 2.92 4.00
C PHE A 81 -8.52 2.75 3.74
N ASP A 82 -7.71 2.69 4.81
CA ASP A 82 -6.26 2.66 4.69
C ASP A 82 -5.77 1.34 4.06
N ARG A 83 -6.36 0.20 4.43
CA ARG A 83 -6.02 -1.08 3.78
C ARG A 83 -6.37 -1.07 2.29
N LEU A 84 -7.50 -0.49 1.89
CA LEU A 84 -7.93 -0.43 0.49
C LEU A 84 -7.06 0.55 -0.32
N TYR A 85 -6.78 1.73 0.23
CA TYR A 85 -5.89 2.72 -0.39
C TYR A 85 -4.49 2.14 -0.59
N ASN A 86 -3.91 1.54 0.45
CA ASN A 86 -2.56 0.97 0.38
C ASN A 86 -2.52 -0.29 -0.50
N SER A 87 -3.59 -1.08 -0.56
CA SER A 87 -3.74 -2.15 -1.56
C SER A 87 -3.73 -1.60 -2.99
N GLY A 88 -4.41 -0.47 -3.22
CA GLY A 88 -4.36 0.25 -4.50
C GLY A 88 -2.93 0.63 -4.90
N ASN A 89 -2.15 1.14 -3.95
CA ASN A 89 -0.72 1.42 -4.16
C ASN A 89 0.07 0.15 -4.52
N ALA A 90 -0.13 -0.96 -3.79
CA ALA A 90 0.57 -2.22 -4.01
C ALA A 90 0.21 -2.88 -5.36
N TYR A 91 -1.07 -2.84 -5.74
CA TYR A 91 -1.51 -3.27 -7.07
C TYR A 91 -0.91 -2.40 -8.18
N ALA A 92 -0.90 -1.09 -8.00
CA ALA A 92 -0.31 -0.15 -8.94
C ALA A 92 1.18 -0.45 -9.18
N LYS A 93 1.96 -0.61 -8.10
CA LYS A 93 3.38 -0.93 -8.16
C LYS A 93 3.68 -2.32 -8.74
N SER A 94 2.79 -3.28 -8.56
CA SER A 94 2.91 -4.62 -9.17
C SER A 94 2.37 -4.69 -10.62
N GLY A 95 1.98 -3.55 -11.21
CA GLY A 95 1.50 -3.48 -12.60
C GLY A 95 0.06 -3.96 -12.80
N LYS A 96 -0.64 -4.29 -11.72
CA LYS A 96 -2.04 -4.74 -11.67
C LYS A 96 -2.99 -3.53 -11.68
N ILE A 97 -3.02 -2.84 -12.82
CA ILE A 97 -3.67 -1.52 -12.97
C ILE A 97 -5.19 -1.58 -12.74
N ASN A 98 -5.87 -2.67 -13.11
CA ASN A 98 -7.32 -2.77 -12.93
C ASN A 98 -7.67 -2.93 -11.45
N GLU A 99 -6.97 -3.83 -10.77
CA GLU A 99 -7.12 -4.10 -9.35
C GLU A 99 -6.79 -2.85 -8.53
N ALA A 100 -5.75 -2.09 -8.92
CA ALA A 100 -5.45 -0.80 -8.30
C ALA A 100 -6.61 0.21 -8.42
N ILE A 101 -7.18 0.33 -9.62
CA ILE A 101 -8.35 1.19 -9.89
C ILE A 101 -9.53 0.78 -8.99
N ASP A 102 -9.80 -0.52 -8.87
CA ASP A 102 -10.93 -1.01 -8.11
C ASP A 102 -10.71 -0.86 -6.59
N SER A 103 -9.48 -1.06 -6.10
CA SER A 103 -9.10 -0.73 -4.72
C SER A 103 -9.31 0.75 -4.38
N TYR A 104 -8.88 1.68 -5.24
CA TYR A 104 -9.10 3.11 -4.97
C TYR A 104 -10.56 3.50 -5.04
N LYS A 105 -11.34 2.94 -5.97
CA LYS A 105 -12.80 3.16 -5.99
C LYS A 105 -13.44 2.67 -4.70
N ALA A 106 -13.06 1.49 -4.22
CA ALA A 106 -13.57 0.94 -2.97
C ALA A 106 -13.21 1.82 -1.77
N ALA A 107 -11.97 2.32 -1.70
CA ALA A 107 -11.56 3.27 -0.67
C ALA A 107 -12.40 4.57 -0.73
N LEU A 108 -12.59 5.12 -1.94
CA LEU A 108 -13.36 6.36 -2.15
C LEU A 108 -14.86 6.23 -1.87
N LYS A 109 -15.41 5.00 -1.87
CA LYS A 109 -16.77 4.75 -1.40
C LYS A 109 -16.91 4.89 0.12
N LEU A 110 -15.82 4.70 0.87
CA LEU A 110 -15.82 4.82 2.34
C LEU A 110 -15.67 6.27 2.79
N LYS A 111 -14.77 7.03 2.16
CA LYS A 111 -14.64 8.47 2.37
C LYS A 111 -14.00 9.16 1.17
N SER A 112 -14.35 10.42 0.98
CA SER A 112 -13.69 11.28 0.00
C SER A 112 -12.22 11.47 0.36
N ASP A 113 -11.35 11.33 -0.63
CA ASP A 113 -9.92 11.56 -0.46
C ASP A 113 -9.26 12.09 -1.72
N LYS A 114 -8.49 13.16 -1.57
CA LYS A 114 -7.84 13.86 -2.69
C LYS A 114 -6.74 13.00 -3.33
N ASP A 115 -5.93 12.32 -2.52
CA ASP A 115 -4.83 11.50 -3.02
C ASP A 115 -5.35 10.25 -3.73
N ALA A 116 -6.36 9.59 -3.16
CA ALA A 116 -7.02 8.44 -3.77
C ALA A 116 -7.67 8.81 -5.11
N THR A 117 -8.35 9.95 -5.17
CA THR A 117 -8.96 10.48 -6.40
C THR A 117 -7.90 10.75 -7.46
N PHE A 118 -6.82 11.45 -7.09
CA PHE A 118 -5.71 11.74 -7.99
C PHE A 118 -5.06 10.46 -8.54
N ASN A 119 -4.76 9.48 -7.68
CA ASN A 119 -4.17 8.21 -8.09
C ASN A 119 -5.10 7.41 -9.02
N LEU A 120 -6.41 7.39 -8.72
CA LEU A 120 -7.42 6.75 -9.56
C LEU A 120 -7.49 7.36 -10.97
N GLU A 121 -7.53 8.69 -11.07
CA GLU A 121 -7.56 9.40 -12.35
C GLU A 121 -6.31 9.13 -13.19
N LEU A 122 -5.15 9.13 -12.55
CA LEU A 122 -3.87 8.87 -13.18
C LEU A 122 -3.80 7.46 -13.75
N LEU A 123 -4.24 6.46 -12.99
CA LEU A 123 -4.35 5.07 -13.44
C LEU A 123 -5.34 4.89 -14.58
N LYS A 124 -6.52 5.53 -14.51
CA LYS A 124 -7.51 5.52 -15.61
C LYS A 124 -6.91 6.11 -16.89
N LYS A 125 -6.17 7.22 -16.79
CA LYS A 125 -5.48 7.85 -17.92
C LYS A 125 -4.38 6.96 -18.50
N GLN A 126 -3.62 6.27 -17.65
CA GLN A 126 -2.61 5.30 -18.08
C GLN A 126 -3.24 4.12 -18.83
N LYS A 127 -4.34 3.55 -18.31
CA LYS A 127 -5.10 2.47 -18.94
C LYS A 127 -5.59 2.87 -20.34
N ARG A 128 -6.24 4.04 -20.46
CA ARG A 128 -6.71 4.59 -21.76
C ARG A 128 -5.56 4.73 -22.77
N LYS A 129 -4.43 5.32 -22.37
CA LYS A 129 -3.26 5.47 -23.25
C LYS A 129 -2.71 4.12 -23.74
N LYS A 130 -2.68 3.10 -22.88
CA LYS A 130 -2.20 1.76 -23.24
C LYS A 130 -3.14 1.10 -24.28
N SER A 131 -4.45 1.33 -24.17
CA SER A 131 -5.44 0.87 -25.17
C SER A 131 -5.22 1.54 -26.52
N ASN A 132 -5.19 2.88 -26.54
CA ASN A 132 -5.06 3.65 -27.79
C ASN A 132 -3.72 3.38 -28.50
N ASN A 133 -2.65 3.12 -27.76
CA ASN A 133 -1.36 2.72 -28.36
C ASN A 133 -1.40 1.32 -28.98
N LYS A 134 -2.18 0.38 -28.43
CA LYS A 134 -2.37 -0.95 -29.02
C LYS A 134 -3.17 -0.88 -30.32
N GLU A 135 -4.25 -0.10 -30.35
CA GLU A 135 -5.06 0.14 -31.56
C GLU A 135 -4.25 0.81 -32.67
N ASN A 136 -3.50 1.86 -32.35
CA ASN A 136 -2.65 2.57 -33.32
C ASN A 136 -1.53 1.69 -33.89
N LYS A 137 -0.98 0.73 -33.10
CA LYS A 137 0.00 -0.25 -33.60
C LYS A 137 -0.65 -1.25 -34.56
N LYS A 138 -1.86 -1.73 -34.26
CA LYS A 138 -2.63 -2.61 -35.17
C LYS A 138 -2.98 -1.91 -36.49
N ALA A 139 -3.40 -0.64 -36.44
CA ALA A 139 -3.72 0.15 -37.63
C ALA A 139 -2.49 0.44 -38.52
N LYS A 140 -1.31 0.69 -37.93
CA LYS A 140 -0.07 0.92 -38.68
C LYS A 140 0.48 -0.34 -39.35
N ASN A 141 0.30 -1.52 -38.76
CA ASN A 141 0.70 -2.78 -39.41
C ASN A 141 -0.17 -3.09 -40.65
N LYS A 142 -1.43 -2.65 -40.69
CA LYS A 142 -2.29 -2.77 -41.89
C LYS A 142 -1.90 -1.82 -43.04
N LYS A 143 -1.12 -0.75 -42.79
CA LYS A 143 -0.75 0.27 -43.80
C LYS A 143 0.70 0.20 -44.32
N LYS A 144 1.50 -0.79 -43.93
CA LYS A 144 2.87 -0.98 -44.45
C LYS A 144 2.88 -1.80 -45.75
N LYS A 145 2.44 -1.17 -46.85
CA LYS A 145 2.76 -1.55 -48.24
C LYS A 145 3.09 -0.29 -49.05
N ASN A 146 4.04 0.54 -48.59
CA ASN A 146 4.77 1.43 -49.49
C ASN A 146 6.06 1.98 -48.85
N PRO A 147 7.26 1.67 -49.37
CA PRO A 147 8.52 2.05 -48.75
C PRO A 147 9.19 3.19 -49.52
N ASN A 148 8.74 4.44 -49.37
CA ASN A 148 9.59 5.56 -49.82
C ASN A 148 9.32 6.87 -49.07
N ASN A 149 10.01 7.09 -47.93
CA ASN A 149 10.34 8.45 -47.47
C ASN A 149 11.38 8.44 -46.32
N LYS A 150 12.66 8.70 -46.63
CA LYS A 150 13.78 8.73 -45.65
C LYS A 150 13.79 10.00 -44.77
N ASN A 151 13.22 11.13 -45.22
CA ASN A 151 13.23 12.41 -44.47
C ASN A 151 12.19 12.51 -43.34
N SER A 152 11.13 11.70 -43.38
CA SER A 152 10.11 11.63 -42.30
C SER A 152 10.61 10.96 -41.01
N LYS A 153 11.69 10.15 -41.08
CA LYS A 153 12.18 9.35 -39.94
C LYS A 153 12.88 10.19 -38.85
N LYS A 154 13.52 11.32 -39.20
CA LYS A 154 14.28 12.17 -38.26
C LYS A 154 13.36 13.03 -37.35
N LYS A 155 12.33 13.68 -37.92
CA LYS A 155 11.27 14.37 -37.14
C LYS A 155 10.49 13.41 -36.23
N THR A 156 10.26 12.18 -36.69
CA THR A 156 9.55 11.15 -35.91
C THR A 156 10.38 10.67 -34.71
N LYS A 157 11.72 10.53 -34.85
CA LYS A 157 12.63 10.18 -33.74
C LYS A 157 12.64 11.23 -32.63
N ASN A 158 12.75 12.53 -32.95
CA ASN A 158 12.76 13.60 -31.94
C ASN A 158 11.42 13.70 -31.18
N LYS A 159 10.28 13.60 -31.89
CA LYS A 159 8.94 13.61 -31.27
C LYS A 159 8.70 12.37 -30.40
N GLN A 160 9.29 11.23 -30.75
CA GLN A 160 9.28 10.00 -29.96
C GLN A 160 10.15 10.13 -28.70
N GLN A 161 11.35 10.71 -28.80
CA GLN A 161 12.25 10.97 -27.65
C GLN A 161 11.64 11.95 -26.64
N GLN A 162 11.04 13.05 -27.10
CA GLN A 162 10.33 14.00 -26.22
C GLN A 162 9.12 13.34 -25.53
N ARG A 163 8.36 12.49 -26.25
CA ARG A 163 7.27 11.71 -25.65
C ARG A 163 7.76 10.73 -24.60
N ASN A 164 8.88 10.05 -24.86
CA ASN A 164 9.47 9.12 -23.90
C ASN A 164 9.93 9.85 -22.64
N LYS A 165 10.66 10.97 -22.78
CA LYS A 165 11.11 11.80 -21.66
C LYS A 165 9.93 12.33 -20.81
N LEU A 166 8.85 12.78 -21.47
CA LEU A 166 7.64 13.23 -20.80
C LEU A 166 6.89 12.09 -20.08
N ASN A 167 6.89 10.89 -20.65
CA ASN A 167 6.32 9.71 -20.00
C ASN A 167 7.14 9.31 -18.77
N THR A 168 8.48 9.38 -18.85
CA THR A 168 9.37 9.15 -17.70
C THR A 168 9.13 10.15 -16.58
N ILE A 169 9.02 11.45 -16.88
CA ILE A 169 8.74 12.48 -15.86
C ILE A 169 7.37 12.26 -15.21
N LYS A 170 6.35 11.89 -16.02
CA LYS A 170 5.01 11.56 -15.49
C LYS A 170 5.02 10.31 -14.61
N GLN A 171 5.81 9.31 -15.00
CA GLN A 171 5.98 8.08 -14.23
C GLN A 171 6.75 8.34 -12.93
N GLN A 172 7.79 9.17 -12.96
CA GLN A 172 8.52 9.58 -11.76
C GLN A 172 7.63 10.39 -10.81
N ARG A 173 6.81 11.32 -11.32
CA ARG A 173 5.84 12.06 -10.50
C ARG A 173 4.79 11.13 -9.89
N TRP A 174 4.33 10.13 -10.64
CA TRP A 174 3.41 9.10 -10.15
C TRP A 174 4.04 8.19 -9.11
N GLU A 175 5.27 7.73 -9.33
CA GLU A 175 5.99 6.94 -8.35
C GLU A 175 6.26 7.73 -7.07
N LYS A 176 6.54 9.03 -7.20
CA LYS A 176 6.60 9.95 -6.06
C LYS A 176 5.24 10.04 -5.36
N SER A 177 4.11 10.14 -6.08
CA SER A 177 2.78 10.17 -5.44
C SER A 177 2.43 8.87 -4.70
N LEU A 178 2.82 7.72 -5.24
CA LEU A 178 2.65 6.41 -4.60
C LEU A 178 3.61 6.18 -3.41
N ASN A 179 4.74 6.91 -3.36
CA ASN A 179 5.78 6.72 -2.35
C ASN A 179 5.79 7.81 -1.25
N LYS A 180 5.14 8.97 -1.46
CA LYS A 180 5.29 10.18 -0.62
C LYS A 180 4.90 9.96 0.86
N LYS A 181 3.93 9.10 1.15
CA LYS A 181 3.60 8.61 2.51
C LYS A 181 2.59 7.48 2.34
N LEU A 182 2.86 6.28 2.85
CA LEU A 182 1.74 5.36 3.09
C LEU A 182 0.80 6.06 4.07
N ARG A 183 -0.51 5.92 3.89
CA ARG A 183 -1.48 6.81 4.56
C ARG A 183 -1.57 6.66 6.08
N THR A 184 -0.75 5.78 6.63
CA THR A 184 -0.72 5.35 8.02
C THR A 184 0.67 4.74 8.27
N LEU A 185 1.71 5.56 8.34
CA LEU A 185 3.07 5.03 8.54
C LEU A 185 3.16 4.18 9.83
N MET A 186 2.38 4.52 10.86
CA MET A 186 2.24 3.76 12.10
C MET A 186 0.85 4.00 12.70
N ILE A 187 -0.05 3.02 12.61
CA ILE A 187 -1.27 3.04 13.43
C ILE A 187 -0.87 2.73 14.88
N PRO A 188 -1.21 3.58 15.86
CA PRO A 188 -0.96 3.29 17.26
C PRO A 188 -1.72 2.01 17.64
N LEU A 189 -0.99 1.04 18.18
CA LEU A 189 -1.52 -0.27 18.52
C LEU A 189 -2.29 -0.27 19.86
N ASN A 190 -2.25 0.87 20.58
CA ASN A 190 -2.95 1.09 21.84
C ASN A 190 -4.24 1.91 21.62
N ASN A 191 -5.21 1.34 20.91
CA ASN A 191 -6.60 1.71 21.12
C ASN A 191 -7.27 0.49 21.76
N GLN A 192 -7.36 0.51 23.09
CA GLN A 192 -8.43 -0.21 23.76
C GLN A 192 -9.76 0.26 23.18
N GLN A 193 -10.54 -0.68 22.64
CA GLN A 193 -11.99 -0.80 22.83
C GLN A 193 -12.53 -1.77 21.77
N ASP A 194 -12.75 -3.01 22.21
CA ASP A 194 -13.95 -3.78 21.93
C ASP A 194 -14.13 -4.79 23.08
N ASN A 195 -14.23 -4.25 24.30
CA ASN A 195 -14.94 -4.89 25.42
C ASN A 195 -16.14 -3.99 25.75
N ASN A 196 -17.03 -3.84 24.77
CA ASN A 196 -18.36 -3.29 24.97
C ASN A 196 -19.39 -4.29 24.44
N GLU A 197 -19.27 -5.55 24.87
CA GLU A 197 -20.40 -6.46 24.91
C GLU A 197 -20.44 -7.11 26.30
N GLN A 198 -21.50 -6.76 27.04
CA GLN A 198 -22.04 -7.43 28.22
C GLN A 198 -21.19 -7.41 29.50
N ASN A 199 -21.43 -6.39 30.34
CA ASN A 199 -21.67 -6.68 31.75
C ASN A 199 -22.95 -5.96 32.20
N PRO A 200 -24.09 -6.66 32.33
CA PRO A 200 -25.31 -6.11 32.88
C PRO A 200 -25.41 -6.50 34.36
N TRP A 201 -24.57 -5.93 35.22
CA TRP A 201 -24.79 -5.87 36.68
C TRP A 201 -24.11 -4.64 37.25
#